data_AF-A0A7S2RXB1-F1
#
_entry.id   AF-A0A7S2RXB1-F1
#
_cell.length_a   1.000
_cell.length_b   1.000
_cell.length_c   1.000
_cell.angle_alpha   90.00
_cell.angle_beta   90.00
_cell.angle_gamma   90.00
#
_symmetry.space_group_name_H-M   'P 1'
#
loop_
_entity.id
_entity.type
_entity.pdbx_description
1 polymer ?
#
loop_
_entity_poly.entity_id
_entity_poly.type
_entity_poly.pdbx_seq_one_letter_code
_entity_poly.pdbx_strand_id
1 'polypeptide(L)'
;EAHLLGENGLWDWMVGAGEELVAGGAAALLGSAPWREECPEDARWVSAPSPLPGVGLRLKVGQHGELGEHMQLLVGTDARDGQPPLCIQVPKHFPERDFEELLEAMQRYHRASTRPAEPGTSTLPAVTCRASLPLEELNSLTTVPGGAFHVESGMKFRQVEVAKQAHPASCGLHALHYLREMLRASSAESPLAERLLDTCAMWDALISDVERLKTEADRSGRWRRGNLHNCLLDPPHLEWLASTDPILRGNITMISAEWDHDRVRGHLRSLRGRPFHGFALGCGVHWLAVLYVDHGSVGGRELVVTDSFNKALLVEDDADLPAQATRIIETCREGAVRRLGKAWGWRGRPSADLDAAFENGVPEFHRGNRVIEHFWQFRSVTLQENEMLQEFTILRDHLRFIAAELDCLPPSA
;
A
#
# COMPACT_ATOMS: atom_id res chain seq x y z
N GLU A 1 -23.42 -15.57 18.79
CA GLU A 1 -24.25 -15.23 17.60
C GLU A 1 -23.42 -15.13 16.32
N ALA A 2 -22.19 -14.59 16.34
CA ALA A 2 -21.28 -14.58 15.17
C ALA A 2 -20.99 -15.98 14.56
N HIS A 3 -20.99 -17.05 15.36
CA HIS A 3 -20.77 -18.43 14.87
C HIS A 3 -21.98 -19.03 14.14
N LEU A 4 -23.14 -18.36 14.15
CA LEU A 4 -24.37 -18.80 13.49
C LEU A 4 -24.60 -18.11 12.15
N LEU A 5 -23.85 -17.04 11.88
CA LEU A 5 -23.82 -16.36 10.60
C LEU A 5 -22.71 -17.06 9.80
N GLY A 6 -23.08 -17.83 8.77
CA GLY A 6 -22.11 -18.47 7.88
C GLY A 6 -21.22 -17.45 7.15
N GLU A 7 -20.41 -17.94 6.20
CA GLU A 7 -19.37 -17.17 5.47
C GLU A 7 -19.84 -15.86 4.80
N ASN A 8 -21.15 -15.65 4.63
CA ASN A 8 -21.72 -14.43 4.01
C ASN A 8 -22.52 -13.55 5.01
N GLY A 9 -22.64 -13.97 6.28
CA GLY A 9 -23.64 -13.39 7.18
C GLY A 9 -23.17 -12.17 7.97
N LEU A 10 -21.85 -11.95 8.10
CA LEU A 10 -21.32 -10.88 8.94
C LEU A 10 -21.40 -9.51 8.25
N TRP A 11 -21.03 -9.45 6.98
CA TRP A 11 -21.08 -8.24 6.17
C TRP A 11 -22.52 -7.78 5.91
N ASP A 12 -23.39 -8.71 5.49
CA ASP A 12 -24.81 -8.47 5.29
C ASP A 12 -25.50 -8.02 6.59
N TRP A 13 -25.10 -8.59 7.73
CA TRP A 13 -25.58 -8.14 9.04
C TRP A 13 -25.10 -6.73 9.38
N MET A 14 -23.83 -6.37 9.10
CA MET A 14 -23.31 -5.03 9.40
C MET A 14 -23.95 -3.94 8.54
N VAL A 15 -24.14 -4.22 7.24
CA VAL A 15 -24.84 -3.32 6.32
C VAL A 15 -26.32 -3.21 6.72
N GLY A 16 -26.97 -4.35 6.99
CA GLY A 16 -28.37 -4.39 7.44
C GLY A 16 -28.59 -3.68 8.78
N ALA A 17 -27.73 -3.88 9.77
CA ALA A 17 -27.78 -3.19 11.05
C ALA A 17 -27.55 -1.68 10.89
N GLY A 18 -26.67 -1.26 9.97
CA GLY A 18 -26.46 0.14 9.63
C GLY A 18 -27.70 0.78 8.98
N GLU A 19 -28.35 0.06 8.07
CA GLU A 19 -29.60 0.49 7.41
C GLU A 19 -30.80 0.52 8.37
N GLU A 20 -30.91 -0.45 9.29
CA GLU A 20 -31.94 -0.47 10.34
C GLU A 20 -31.74 0.64 11.38
N LEU A 21 -30.50 0.93 11.80
CA LEU A 21 -30.18 2.05 12.70
C LEU A 21 -30.57 3.41 12.09
N VAL A 22 -30.38 3.54 10.78
CA VAL A 22 -30.81 4.71 10.00
C VAL A 22 -32.34 4.79 9.90
N ALA A 23 -33.00 3.67 9.56
CA ALA A 23 -34.43 3.61 9.34
C ALA A 23 -35.26 3.73 10.64
N GLY A 24 -34.74 3.20 11.75
CA GLY A 24 -35.42 3.16 13.05
C GLY A 24 -35.33 4.45 13.87
N GLY A 25 -34.60 5.48 13.41
CA GLY A 25 -34.43 6.74 14.13
C GLY A 25 -33.70 6.63 15.49
N ALA A 26 -33.20 5.44 15.83
CA ALA A 26 -32.54 5.14 17.09
C ALA A 26 -31.05 5.56 17.04
N ALA A 27 -30.79 6.86 16.87
CA ALA A 27 -29.48 7.42 17.18
C ALA A 27 -29.34 7.47 18.71
N ALA A 28 -29.04 6.33 19.34
CA ALA A 28 -28.70 6.30 20.75
C ALA A 28 -27.40 7.09 20.96
N LEU A 29 -27.52 8.23 21.64
CA LEU A 29 -26.42 9.06 22.12
C LEU A 29 -25.55 8.25 23.09
N LEU A 30 -24.52 7.59 22.55
CA LEU A 30 -23.40 7.09 23.36
C LEU A 30 -22.31 8.17 23.37
N GLY A 31 -21.86 8.49 24.59
CA GLY A 31 -21.16 9.70 24.96
C GLY A 31 -19.93 10.07 24.13
N SER A 32 -19.70 11.38 24.09
CA SER A 32 -18.58 12.07 23.49
C SER A 32 -17.22 11.51 23.91
N ALA A 33 -16.49 10.91 22.97
CA ALA A 33 -15.03 10.82 23.02
C ALA A 33 -14.42 11.95 22.15
N PRO A 34 -13.29 12.57 22.55
CA PRO A 34 -12.85 13.88 22.07
C PRO A 34 -12.04 13.80 20.77
N TRP A 35 -12.54 13.09 19.77
CA TRP A 35 -11.92 13.08 18.44
C TRP A 35 -12.92 13.58 17.41
N ARG A 36 -12.88 14.89 17.16
CA ARG A 36 -13.57 15.54 16.04
C ARG A 36 -12.58 15.64 14.88
N GLU A 37 -12.58 14.63 14.02
CA GLU A 37 -12.35 14.92 12.61
C GLU A 37 -13.49 15.86 12.19
N GLU A 38 -13.19 16.95 11.48
CA GLU A 38 -14.21 17.89 10.99
C GLU A 38 -15.18 17.11 10.09
N CYS A 39 -16.26 16.59 10.67
CA CYS A 39 -17.42 16.24 9.88
C CYS A 39 -17.91 17.54 9.24
N PRO A 40 -18.19 17.53 7.92
CA PRO A 40 -19.06 18.53 7.33
C PRO A 40 -20.26 18.78 8.26
N GLU A 41 -20.71 20.04 8.41
CA GLU A 41 -21.75 20.43 9.38
C GLU A 41 -23.04 19.57 9.29
N ASP A 42 -23.21 18.84 8.20
CA ASP A 42 -24.33 17.99 7.82
C ASP A 42 -24.09 16.47 7.95
N ALA A 43 -22.93 15.99 8.42
CA ALA A 43 -22.66 14.56 8.62
C ALA A 43 -22.35 14.22 10.09
N ARG A 44 -22.76 13.02 10.54
CA ARG A 44 -22.48 12.52 11.89
C ARG A 44 -21.94 11.08 11.86
N TRP A 45 -21.00 10.78 12.75
CA TRP A 45 -20.58 9.41 13.01
C TRP A 45 -21.54 8.74 13.99
N VAL A 46 -22.02 7.55 13.65
CA VAL A 46 -22.88 6.72 14.51
C VAL A 46 -22.13 5.45 14.87
N SER A 47 -22.09 5.11 16.15
CA SER A 47 -21.53 3.84 16.62
C SER A 47 -22.53 2.72 16.29
N ALA A 48 -22.04 1.67 15.64
CA ALA A 48 -22.81 0.45 15.41
C ALA A 48 -22.27 -0.67 16.31
N PRO A 49 -23.14 -1.56 16.81
CA PRO A 49 -22.70 -2.73 17.55
C PRO A 49 -21.82 -3.59 16.65
N SER A 50 -20.64 -3.94 17.15
CA SER A 50 -19.75 -4.88 16.48
C SER A 50 -20.01 -6.29 17.02
N PRO A 51 -20.11 -7.30 16.15
CA PRO A 51 -20.20 -8.70 16.57
C PRO A 51 -18.86 -9.24 17.08
N LEU A 52 -17.77 -8.46 16.92
CA LEU A 52 -16.41 -8.84 17.26
C LEU A 52 -15.96 -8.16 18.56
N PRO A 53 -15.55 -8.93 19.59
CA PRO A 53 -14.98 -8.38 20.81
C PRO A 53 -13.75 -7.51 20.50
N GLY A 54 -13.63 -6.32 21.11
CA GLY A 54 -12.45 -5.47 20.94
C GLY A 54 -12.47 -4.52 19.73
N VAL A 55 -13.48 -4.64 18.86
CA VAL A 55 -13.64 -3.80 17.65
C VAL A 55 -14.92 -2.97 17.80
N GLY A 56 -14.82 -1.65 17.66
CA GLY A 56 -15.95 -0.74 17.50
C GLY A 56 -16.17 -0.42 16.03
N LEU A 57 -17.42 -0.34 15.59
CA LEU A 57 -17.75 0.12 14.25
C LEU A 57 -18.31 1.55 14.34
N ARG A 58 -17.78 2.48 13.53
CA ARG A 58 -18.38 3.79 13.30
C ARG A 58 -18.76 3.94 11.84
N LEU A 59 -20.01 4.32 11.62
CA LEU A 59 -20.57 4.56 10.31
C LEU A 59 -20.76 6.06 10.12
N LYS A 60 -20.29 6.61 9.01
CA LYS A 60 -20.58 8.01 8.66
C LYS A 60 -22.01 8.04 8.12
N VAL A 61 -22.87 8.86 8.70
CA VAL A 61 -24.27 9.01 8.29
C VAL A 61 -24.51 10.47 7.91
N GLY A 62 -24.97 10.71 6.68
CA GLY A 62 -25.33 12.04 6.21
C GLY A 62 -26.64 12.56 6.81
N GLN A 63 -26.96 13.83 6.57
CA GLN A 63 -28.16 14.52 7.09
C GLN A 63 -29.48 13.81 6.77
N HIS A 64 -29.52 13.05 5.67
CA HIS A 64 -30.70 12.31 5.21
C HIS A 64 -30.70 10.83 5.61
N GLY A 65 -29.83 10.42 6.53
CA GLY A 65 -29.71 9.03 6.96
C GLY A 65 -28.87 8.16 6.04
N GLU A 66 -28.36 8.67 4.92
CA GLU A 66 -27.55 7.87 4.01
C GLU A 66 -26.20 7.50 4.62
N LEU A 67 -25.82 6.22 4.55
CA LEU A 67 -24.48 5.74 4.89
C LEU A 67 -23.46 6.32 3.91
N GLY A 68 -22.44 6.98 4.45
CA GLY A 68 -21.33 7.56 3.69
C GLY A 68 -20.44 6.49 3.03
N GLU A 69 -19.61 6.94 2.09
CA GLU A 69 -18.75 6.08 1.26
C GLU A 69 -17.63 5.36 2.03
N HIS A 70 -17.43 5.71 3.30
CA HIS A 70 -16.39 5.15 4.15
C HIS A 70 -16.97 4.76 5.51
N MET A 71 -16.49 3.63 6.03
CA MET A 71 -16.71 3.17 7.40
C MET A 71 -15.41 3.36 8.18
N GLN A 72 -15.52 3.67 9.47
CA GLN A 72 -14.40 3.65 10.39
C GLN A 72 -14.46 2.38 11.22
N LEU A 73 -13.47 1.52 11.05
CA LEU A 73 -13.21 0.43 11.97
C LEU A 73 -12.32 0.95 13.10
N LEU A 74 -12.78 0.82 14.33
CA LEU A 74 -12.06 1.19 15.54
C LEU A 74 -11.59 -0.08 16.25
N VAL A 75 -10.30 -0.19 16.53
CA VAL A 75 -9.72 -1.35 17.23
C VAL A 75 -9.03 -0.88 18.49
N GLY A 76 -9.33 -1.53 19.62
CA GLY A 76 -8.92 -1.04 20.93
C GLY A 76 -10.13 -0.51 21.68
N THR A 77 -10.68 -1.35 22.56
CA THR A 77 -11.87 -1.05 23.34
C THR A 77 -11.53 -0.30 24.62
N ASP A 78 -12.43 0.62 24.94
CA ASP A 78 -12.51 1.42 26.15
C ASP A 78 -11.59 2.63 26.29
N ALA A 79 -12.23 3.79 26.36
CA ALA A 79 -11.69 5.05 26.88
C ALA A 79 -11.07 4.96 28.29
N ARG A 80 -11.12 3.79 28.94
CA ARG A 80 -10.57 3.54 30.27
C ARG A 80 -9.04 3.49 30.31
N ASP A 81 -8.40 3.12 29.20
CA ASP A 81 -6.93 2.93 29.17
C ASP A 81 -6.17 4.12 28.58
N GLY A 82 -6.85 5.23 28.28
CA GLY A 82 -6.23 6.48 27.84
C GLY A 82 -5.57 6.44 26.45
N GLN A 83 -5.54 5.28 25.77
CA GLN A 83 -5.05 5.17 24.40
C GLN A 83 -6.18 5.37 23.39
N PRO A 84 -5.97 6.18 22.33
CA PRO A 84 -6.95 6.34 21.27
C PRO A 84 -7.08 5.03 20.48
N PRO A 85 -8.30 4.62 20.08
CA PRO A 85 -8.48 3.44 19.25
C PRO A 85 -7.76 3.61 17.90
N LEU A 86 -7.20 2.51 17.38
CA LEU A 86 -6.72 2.45 16.01
C LEU A 86 -7.93 2.63 15.09
N CYS A 87 -7.93 3.70 14.30
CA CYS A 87 -9.00 4.03 13.38
C CYS A 87 -8.55 3.75 11.94
N ILE A 88 -9.21 2.81 11.28
CA ILE A 88 -8.99 2.50 9.87
C ILE A 88 -10.23 2.94 9.10
N GLN A 89 -10.05 3.84 8.13
CA GLN A 89 -11.11 4.16 7.18
C GLN A 89 -11.09 3.10 6.08
N VAL A 90 -12.23 2.42 5.92
CA VAL A 90 -12.43 1.39 4.92
C VAL A 90 -13.55 1.84 3.99
N PRO A 91 -13.39 1.76 2.66
CA PRO A 91 -14.50 2.03 1.75
C PRO A 91 -15.71 1.18 2.09
N LYS A 92 -16.93 1.74 1.96
CA LYS A 92 -18.21 1.03 2.13
C LYS A 92 -18.32 -0.22 1.26
N HIS A 93 -17.49 -0.33 0.23
CA HIS A 93 -17.48 -1.42 -0.75
C HIS A 93 -16.17 -2.20 -0.76
N PHE A 94 -15.53 -2.34 0.40
CA PHE A 94 -14.36 -3.19 0.56
C PHE A 94 -14.70 -4.64 0.16
N PRO A 95 -13.87 -5.33 -0.63
CA PRO A 95 -14.11 -6.72 -1.00
C PRO A 95 -14.23 -7.59 0.26
N GLU A 96 -15.25 -8.44 0.32
CA GLU A 96 -15.62 -9.20 1.51
C GLU A 96 -14.48 -10.10 2.01
N ARG A 97 -13.81 -10.80 1.10
CA ARG A 97 -12.62 -11.61 1.43
C ARG A 97 -11.49 -10.77 2.04
N ASP A 98 -11.19 -9.62 1.44
CA ASP A 98 -10.15 -8.73 1.94
C ASP A 98 -10.55 -8.13 3.30
N PHE A 99 -11.87 -7.96 3.53
CA PHE A 99 -12.43 -7.45 4.78
C PHE A 99 -12.24 -8.43 5.93
N GLU A 100 -12.46 -9.73 5.71
CA GLU A 100 -12.23 -10.76 6.71
C GLU A 100 -10.75 -10.85 7.09
N GLU A 101 -9.86 -10.83 6.09
CA GLU A 101 -8.40 -10.80 6.30
C GLU A 101 -7.97 -9.54 7.07
N LEU A 102 -8.53 -8.38 6.72
CA LEU A 102 -8.31 -7.11 7.44
C LEU A 102 -8.82 -7.20 8.89
N LEU A 103 -10.02 -7.76 9.12
CA LEU A 103 -10.59 -7.93 10.45
C LEU A 103 -9.76 -8.88 11.32
N GLU A 104 -9.26 -9.97 10.75
CA GLU A 104 -8.40 -10.92 11.47
C GLU A 104 -7.07 -10.28 11.86
N ALA A 105 -6.43 -9.53 10.94
CA ALA A 105 -5.25 -8.72 11.22
C ALA A 105 -5.50 -7.72 12.35
N MET A 106 -6.63 -7.02 12.30
CA MET A 106 -7.07 -6.07 13.32
C MET A 106 -7.30 -6.73 14.70
N GLN A 107 -7.90 -7.92 14.75
CA GLN A 107 -8.06 -8.67 16.00
C GLN A 107 -6.73 -9.20 16.56
N ARG A 108 -5.81 -9.62 15.68
CA ARG A 108 -4.44 -9.98 16.09
C ARG A 108 -3.73 -8.78 16.70
N TYR A 109 -3.82 -7.62 16.06
CA TYR A 109 -3.30 -6.36 16.58
C TYR A 109 -3.89 -6.04 17.97
N HIS A 110 -5.23 -6.11 18.12
CA HIS A 110 -5.87 -5.84 19.41
C HIS A 110 -5.34 -6.77 20.53
N ARG A 111 -5.25 -8.08 20.24
CA ARG A 111 -4.73 -9.08 21.18
C ARG A 111 -3.26 -8.84 21.53
N ALA A 112 -2.46 -8.35 20.58
CA ALA A 112 -1.06 -7.99 20.83
C ALA A 112 -0.93 -6.71 21.67
N SER A 113 -1.76 -5.70 21.39
CA SER A 113 -1.73 -4.39 22.06
C SER A 113 -2.24 -4.41 23.51
N THR A 114 -3.12 -5.37 23.85
CA THR A 114 -3.69 -5.52 25.21
C THR A 114 -2.93 -6.49 26.09
N ARG A 115 -1.91 -7.19 25.56
CA ARG A 115 -0.99 -7.94 26.41
C ARG A 115 -0.13 -6.95 27.20
N PRO A 116 -0.04 -7.07 28.54
CA PRO A 116 0.91 -6.28 29.30
C PRO A 116 2.30 -6.52 28.72
N ALA A 117 2.97 -5.43 28.33
CA ALA A 117 4.33 -5.51 27.81
C ALA A 117 5.19 -6.25 28.83
N GLU A 118 5.66 -7.45 28.51
CA GLU A 118 6.63 -8.12 29.36
C GLU A 118 7.88 -7.23 29.42
N PRO A 119 8.30 -6.78 30.62
CA PRO A 119 9.48 -5.97 30.76
C PRO A 119 10.69 -6.88 30.58
N GLY A 120 11.14 -7.05 29.34
CA GLY A 120 12.35 -7.83 29.08
C GLY A 120 12.47 -8.29 27.64
N THR A 121 13.56 -7.85 27.01
CA THR A 121 14.23 -8.54 25.90
C THR A 121 13.44 -8.70 24.60
N SER A 122 13.30 -7.61 23.85
CA SER A 122 13.40 -7.69 22.38
C SER A 122 14.66 -6.96 21.93
N THR A 123 15.81 -7.52 22.30
CA THR A 123 16.96 -7.43 21.41
C THR A 123 16.72 -8.48 20.35
N LEU A 124 15.99 -8.11 19.28
CA LEU A 124 16.12 -8.87 18.04
C LEU A 124 17.63 -8.99 17.80
N PRO A 125 18.18 -10.21 17.65
CA PRO A 125 19.60 -10.36 17.40
C PRO A 125 19.92 -9.47 16.21
N ALA A 126 21.04 -8.74 16.28
CA ALA A 126 21.53 -7.98 15.14
C ALA A 126 21.63 -8.97 13.99
N VAL A 127 20.62 -8.98 13.11
CA VAL A 127 20.59 -9.83 11.94
C VAL A 127 21.69 -9.27 11.07
N THR A 128 22.88 -9.86 11.16
CA THR A 128 23.91 -9.63 10.18
C THR A 128 23.35 -10.21 8.88
N CYS A 129 22.78 -9.32 8.08
CA CYS A 129 22.41 -9.51 6.67
C CYS A 129 23.69 -9.90 5.91
N ARG A 130 24.13 -11.15 6.08
CA ARG A 130 25.34 -11.72 5.47
C ARG A 130 25.03 -12.89 4.57
N ALA A 131 23.81 -13.39 4.59
CA ALA A 131 23.41 -14.48 3.72
C ALA A 131 22.74 -13.88 2.47
N SER A 132 23.34 -14.17 1.31
CA SER A 132 22.74 -13.97 -0.01
C SER A 132 21.35 -14.60 -0.05
N LEU A 133 20.40 -14.00 -0.79
CA LEU A 133 19.18 -14.73 -1.13
C LEU A 133 19.60 -16.01 -1.89
N PRO A 134 19.17 -17.20 -1.44
CA PRO A 134 19.40 -18.41 -2.20
C PRO A 134 18.77 -18.27 -3.58
N LEU A 135 19.54 -18.58 -4.64
CA LEU A 135 19.04 -18.56 -6.02
C LEU A 135 17.78 -19.44 -6.19
N GLU A 136 17.69 -20.52 -5.41
CA GLU A 136 16.53 -21.41 -5.36
C GLU A 136 15.26 -20.70 -4.87
N GLU A 137 15.36 -19.84 -3.85
CA GLU A 137 14.22 -19.07 -3.38
C GLU A 137 13.74 -18.08 -4.45
N LEU A 138 14.66 -17.39 -5.12
CA LEU A 138 14.29 -16.50 -6.23
C LEU A 138 13.61 -17.26 -7.37
N ASN A 139 14.12 -18.44 -7.73
CA ASN A 139 13.56 -19.28 -8.78
C ASN A 139 12.18 -19.86 -8.44
N SER A 140 11.80 -19.89 -7.16
CA SER A 140 10.46 -20.28 -6.73
C SER A 140 9.42 -19.17 -6.86
N LEU A 141 9.85 -17.91 -7.07
CA LEU A 141 8.94 -16.77 -7.12
C LEU A 141 8.09 -16.78 -8.40
N THR A 142 6.78 -16.61 -8.20
CA THR A 142 5.85 -16.39 -9.30
C THR A 142 6.12 -15.02 -9.93
N THR A 143 6.31 -15.00 -11.25
CA THR A 143 6.52 -13.77 -12.00
C THR A 143 5.20 -13.22 -12.53
N VAL A 144 5.06 -11.90 -12.53
CA VAL A 144 3.94 -11.25 -13.23
C VAL A 144 4.02 -11.63 -14.73
N PRO A 145 2.91 -11.97 -15.40
CA PRO A 145 2.92 -12.29 -16.83
C PRO A 145 3.56 -11.16 -17.67
N GLY A 146 4.58 -11.50 -18.47
CA GLY A 146 5.37 -10.52 -19.23
C GLY A 146 6.44 -9.78 -18.42
N GLY A 147 6.60 -10.10 -17.13
CA GLY A 147 7.49 -9.41 -16.20
C GLY A 147 8.92 -9.96 -16.12
N ALA A 148 9.45 -10.60 -17.16
CA ALA A 148 10.84 -11.06 -17.14
C ALA A 148 11.50 -10.83 -18.51
N PHE A 149 12.63 -10.13 -18.52
CA PHE A 149 13.44 -9.95 -19.71
C PHE A 149 14.92 -9.79 -19.34
N HIS A 150 15.79 -10.02 -20.32
CA HIS A 150 17.23 -9.85 -20.20
C HIS A 150 17.65 -8.56 -20.89
N VAL A 151 18.52 -7.78 -20.27
CA VAL A 151 19.19 -6.67 -20.97
C VAL A 151 20.54 -7.17 -21.49
N GLU A 152 20.98 -6.65 -22.63
CA GLU A 152 22.26 -6.99 -23.29
C GLU A 152 23.47 -6.87 -22.34
N SER A 153 23.36 -6.12 -21.24
CA SER A 153 24.41 -5.94 -20.25
C SER A 153 24.70 -7.15 -19.36
N GLY A 154 23.92 -8.24 -19.47
CA GLY A 154 24.08 -9.46 -18.66
C GLY A 154 23.33 -9.41 -17.32
N MET A 155 22.73 -8.28 -16.97
CA MET A 155 21.79 -8.11 -15.86
C MET A 155 20.42 -8.73 -16.21
N LYS A 156 19.89 -9.55 -15.30
CA LYS A 156 18.54 -10.12 -15.40
C LYS A 156 17.52 -9.22 -14.71
N PHE A 157 16.35 -9.05 -15.30
CA PHE A 157 15.23 -8.36 -14.65
C PHE A 157 14.08 -9.33 -14.43
N ARG A 158 13.58 -9.36 -13.20
CA ARG A 158 12.44 -10.20 -12.81
C ARG A 158 11.45 -9.38 -12.01
N GLN A 159 10.22 -9.31 -12.48
CA GLN A 159 9.11 -8.76 -11.72
C GLN A 159 8.30 -9.89 -11.09
N VAL A 160 8.23 -9.89 -9.76
CA VAL A 160 7.57 -10.94 -9.00
C VAL A 160 6.21 -10.49 -8.50
N GLU A 161 5.29 -11.44 -8.39
CA GLU A 161 3.96 -11.20 -7.84
C GLU A 161 4.02 -11.04 -6.32
N VAL A 162 3.28 -10.07 -5.80
CA VAL A 162 3.19 -9.79 -4.36
C VAL A 162 1.73 -9.61 -3.93
N ALA A 163 1.47 -9.62 -2.62
CA ALA A 163 0.16 -9.30 -2.06
C ALA A 163 -0.28 -7.92 -2.54
N LYS A 164 -1.46 -7.80 -3.15
CA LYS A 164 -1.87 -6.55 -3.79
C LYS A 164 -2.25 -5.49 -2.76
N GLN A 165 -1.85 -4.25 -3.01
CA GLN A 165 -2.40 -3.12 -2.27
C GLN A 165 -3.87 -2.91 -2.62
N ALA A 166 -4.70 -2.71 -1.60
CA ALA A 166 -6.14 -2.51 -1.78
C ALA A 166 -6.52 -1.02 -1.91
N HIS A 167 -5.67 -0.10 -1.45
CA HIS A 167 -5.94 1.33 -1.52
C HIS A 167 -5.38 1.96 -2.81
N PRO A 168 -6.01 3.02 -3.33
CA PRO A 168 -5.55 3.68 -4.56
C PRO A 168 -4.33 4.59 -4.36
N ALA A 169 -3.91 4.82 -3.11
CA ALA A 169 -2.81 5.72 -2.77
C ALA A 169 -1.44 5.12 -3.10
N SER A 170 -0.54 5.97 -3.59
CA SER A 170 0.86 5.67 -3.86
C SER A 170 1.63 5.47 -2.55
N CYS A 171 1.59 4.26 -2.01
CA CYS A 171 2.11 4.01 -0.67
C CYS A 171 3.49 3.38 -0.68
N GLY A 172 4.51 4.17 -0.32
CA GLY A 172 5.88 3.67 -0.15
C GLY A 172 6.05 2.62 0.96
N LEU A 173 5.06 2.46 1.86
CA LEU A 173 5.12 1.41 2.88
C LEU A 173 5.11 0.00 2.27
N HIS A 174 4.38 -0.20 1.16
CA HIS A 174 4.37 -1.49 0.47
C HIS A 174 5.77 -1.81 -0.06
N ALA A 175 6.43 -0.83 -0.70
CA ALA A 175 7.81 -1.00 -1.16
C ALA A 175 8.75 -1.33 0.02
N LEU A 176 8.66 -0.61 1.14
CA LEU A 176 9.48 -0.93 2.32
C LEU A 176 9.19 -2.32 2.87
N HIS A 177 7.92 -2.76 2.88
CA HIS A 177 7.53 -4.08 3.32
C HIS A 177 8.14 -5.18 2.42
N TYR A 178 8.01 -5.11 1.10
CA TYR A 178 8.58 -6.15 0.24
C TYR A 178 10.11 -6.14 0.25
N LEU A 179 10.75 -4.97 0.36
CA LEU A 179 12.21 -4.90 0.58
C LEU A 179 12.59 -5.61 1.87
N ARG A 180 11.84 -5.42 2.94
CA ARG A 180 12.07 -6.09 4.22
C ARG A 180 11.94 -7.60 4.08
N GLU A 181 10.90 -8.08 3.40
CA GLU A 181 10.68 -9.52 3.21
C GLU A 181 11.72 -10.17 2.29
N MET A 182 12.11 -9.48 1.22
CA MET A 182 13.20 -9.92 0.35
C MET A 182 14.53 -9.98 1.13
N LEU A 183 14.88 -8.92 1.87
CA LEU A 183 16.14 -8.87 2.64
C LEU A 183 16.17 -9.86 3.83
N ARG A 184 15.00 -10.25 4.37
CA ARG A 184 14.88 -11.27 5.44
C ARG A 184 15.10 -12.70 4.96
N ALA A 185 14.88 -12.96 3.67
CA ALA A 185 14.70 -14.29 3.10
C ALA A 185 15.79 -15.29 3.50
N SER A 186 17.04 -14.85 3.55
CA SER A 186 18.16 -15.70 3.90
C SER A 186 18.20 -16.16 5.38
N SER A 187 17.26 -15.72 6.21
CA SER A 187 17.17 -16.03 7.65
C SER A 187 15.77 -16.44 8.12
N ALA A 188 14.79 -16.51 7.23
CA ALA A 188 13.40 -16.72 7.58
C ALA A 188 12.98 -18.20 7.55
N GLU A 189 12.01 -18.58 8.39
CA GLU A 189 11.51 -19.95 8.52
C GLU A 189 10.55 -20.35 7.39
N SER A 190 9.82 -19.38 6.80
CA SER A 190 8.88 -19.59 5.70
C SER A 190 9.51 -19.28 4.35
N PRO A 191 9.10 -19.89 3.23
CA PRO A 191 9.56 -19.53 1.88
C PRO A 191 9.25 -18.08 1.49
N LEU A 192 10.15 -17.40 0.75
CA LEU A 192 9.94 -16.01 0.30
C LEU A 192 8.66 -15.84 -0.52
N ALA A 193 8.32 -16.80 -1.39
CA ALA A 193 7.11 -16.73 -2.21
C ALA A 193 5.84 -16.60 -1.36
N GLU A 194 5.74 -17.34 -0.26
CA GLU A 194 4.59 -17.30 0.65
C GLU A 194 4.53 -15.95 1.37
N ARG A 195 5.68 -15.46 1.87
CA ARG A 195 5.73 -14.19 2.60
C ARG A 195 5.38 -12.99 1.73
N LEU A 196 5.81 -12.99 0.46
CA LEU A 196 5.47 -11.91 -0.48
C LEU A 196 3.98 -11.87 -0.84
N LEU A 197 3.27 -13.00 -0.72
CA LEU A 197 1.84 -13.13 -1.02
C LEU A 197 0.95 -13.08 0.24
N ASP A 198 1.52 -12.98 1.43
CA ASP A 198 0.78 -12.91 2.69
C ASP A 198 0.19 -11.50 2.92
N THR A 199 -1.05 -11.32 2.46
CA THR A 199 -1.83 -10.08 2.64
C THR A 199 -1.96 -9.67 4.10
N CYS A 200 -2.14 -10.64 5.02
CA CYS A 200 -2.32 -10.34 6.43
C CYS A 200 -1.02 -9.80 7.05
N ALA A 201 0.11 -10.47 6.80
CA ALA A 201 1.40 -10.03 7.29
C ALA A 201 1.81 -8.68 6.71
N MET A 202 1.47 -8.43 5.44
CA MET A 202 1.65 -7.12 4.80
C MET A 202 0.88 -6.02 5.57
N TRP A 203 -0.42 -6.20 5.80
CA TRP A 203 -1.21 -5.19 6.51
C TRP A 203 -0.77 -4.99 7.96
N ASP A 204 -0.47 -6.08 8.68
CA ASP A 204 0.07 -6.02 10.04
C ASP A 204 1.36 -5.18 10.09
N ALA A 205 2.27 -5.36 9.12
CA ALA A 205 3.51 -4.59 9.03
C ALA A 205 3.26 -3.11 8.71
N LEU A 206 2.37 -2.81 7.78
CA LEU A 206 2.03 -1.44 7.38
C LEU A 206 1.39 -0.65 8.53
N ILE A 207 0.44 -1.25 9.25
CA ILE A 207 -0.20 -0.65 10.42
C ILE A 207 0.85 -0.38 11.51
N SER A 208 1.75 -1.34 11.74
CA SER A 208 2.84 -1.18 12.70
C SER A 208 3.76 -0.01 12.33
N ASP A 209 4.14 0.13 11.06
CA ASP A 209 4.98 1.23 10.58
C ASP A 209 4.27 2.60 10.71
N VAL A 210 2.96 2.66 10.48
CA VAL A 210 2.16 3.87 10.73
C VAL A 210 2.14 4.24 12.22
N GLU A 211 1.95 3.27 13.12
CA GLU A 211 1.96 3.53 14.57
C GLU A 211 3.36 3.95 15.08
N ARG A 212 4.43 3.40 14.51
CA ARG A 212 5.80 3.85 14.78
C ARG A 212 5.99 5.31 14.39
N LEU A 213 5.51 5.72 13.21
CA LEU A 213 5.57 7.10 12.77
C LEU A 213 4.76 8.03 13.67
N LYS A 214 3.55 7.64 14.08
CA LYS A 214 2.73 8.43 14.98
C LYS A 214 3.38 8.60 16.36
N THR A 215 3.97 7.53 16.89
CA THR A 215 4.72 7.56 18.14
C THR A 215 5.93 8.50 18.04
N GLU A 216 6.66 8.45 16.92
CA GLU A 216 7.77 9.38 16.68
C GLU A 216 7.30 10.82 16.52
N ALA A 217 6.16 11.04 15.87
CA ALA A 217 5.56 12.37 15.72
C ALA A 217 5.24 12.97 17.10
N ASP A 218 4.66 12.17 18.00
CA ASP A 218 4.35 12.61 19.37
C ASP A 218 5.63 12.87 20.19
N ARG A 219 6.66 12.03 20.01
CA ARG A 219 7.92 12.13 20.75
C ARG A 219 8.78 13.31 20.31
N SER A 220 8.89 13.53 19.00
CA SER A 220 9.83 14.50 18.41
C SER A 220 9.19 15.82 18.03
N GLY A 221 7.87 15.86 17.84
CA GLY A 221 7.18 17.00 17.22
C GLY A 221 7.57 17.24 15.76
N ARG A 222 8.34 16.34 15.14
CA ARG A 222 8.85 16.50 13.76
C ARG A 222 7.72 16.53 12.74
N TRP A 223 6.66 15.76 12.99
CA TRP A 223 5.50 15.64 12.12
C TRP A 223 4.20 15.85 12.90
N ARG A 224 3.14 16.21 12.19
CA ARG A 224 1.80 16.26 12.77
C ARG A 224 1.18 14.86 12.69
N ARG A 225 0.79 14.30 13.85
CA ARG A 225 0.13 12.98 13.94
C ARG A 225 -1.05 12.84 12.98
N GLY A 226 -1.86 13.90 12.85
CA GLY A 226 -3.03 13.96 11.96
C GLY A 226 -2.72 13.82 10.47
N ASN A 227 -1.47 13.99 10.03
CA ASN A 227 -1.09 13.85 8.62
C ASN A 227 -0.69 12.41 8.25
N LEU A 228 -0.59 11.51 9.24
CA LEU A 228 -0.08 10.14 9.05
C LEU A 228 -1.18 9.10 8.84
N HIS A 229 -2.43 9.51 8.66
CA HIS A 229 -3.60 8.61 8.61
C HIS A 229 -3.87 7.98 7.23
N ASN A 230 -3.38 8.58 6.14
CA ASN A 230 -3.81 8.20 4.78
C ASN A 230 -2.80 7.37 4.00
N CYS A 231 -1.77 6.83 4.65
CA CYS A 231 -0.68 6.09 3.98
C CYS A 231 0.06 6.86 2.85
N LEU A 232 -0.29 8.14 2.65
CA LEU A 232 0.42 9.10 1.80
C LEU A 232 1.62 9.61 2.59
N LEU A 233 2.64 8.76 2.65
CA LEU A 233 3.89 9.07 3.32
C LEU A 233 4.87 9.71 2.33
N ASP A 234 5.21 10.96 2.59
CA ASP A 234 6.30 11.63 1.88
C ASP A 234 7.65 10.91 2.10
N PRO A 235 8.63 11.10 1.18
CA PRO A 235 9.97 10.50 1.30
C PRO A 235 10.61 10.60 2.69
N PRO A 236 10.52 11.73 3.44
CA PRO A 236 11.13 11.82 4.77
C PRO A 236 10.58 10.83 5.81
N HIS A 237 9.32 10.42 5.70
CA HIS A 237 8.72 9.41 6.59
C HIS A 237 9.30 8.02 6.29
N LEU A 238 9.37 7.69 5.00
CA LEU A 238 9.92 6.42 4.52
C LEU A 238 11.41 6.32 4.85
N GLU A 239 12.18 7.40 4.67
CA GLU A 239 13.60 7.46 5.03
C GLU A 239 13.81 7.21 6.52
N TRP A 240 12.97 7.80 7.38
CA TRP A 240 13.06 7.56 8.81
C TRP A 240 12.72 6.11 9.18
N LEU A 241 11.65 5.55 8.61
CA LEU A 241 11.30 4.14 8.81
C LEU A 241 12.45 3.21 8.39
N ALA A 242 13.00 3.42 7.20
CA ALA A 242 14.14 2.68 6.69
C ALA A 242 15.38 2.83 7.59
N SER A 243 15.63 4.03 8.13
CA SER A 243 16.79 4.29 8.99
C SER A 243 16.67 3.68 10.39
N THR A 244 15.45 3.37 10.84
CA THR A 244 15.18 2.83 12.18
C THR A 244 14.88 1.34 12.18
N ASP A 245 14.55 0.77 11.02
CA ASP A 245 14.34 -0.66 10.84
C ASP A 245 15.69 -1.40 10.71
N PRO A 246 16.01 -2.38 11.58
CA PRO A 246 17.30 -3.08 11.56
C PRO A 246 17.62 -3.82 10.24
N ILE A 247 16.60 -4.22 9.47
CA ILE A 247 16.78 -4.94 8.21
C ILE A 247 17.00 -3.97 7.07
N LEU A 248 16.28 -2.84 7.06
CA LEU A 248 16.39 -1.87 5.98
C LEU A 248 17.59 -0.94 6.16
N ARG A 249 17.98 -0.64 7.40
CA ARG A 249 19.00 0.36 7.73
C ARG A 249 20.34 0.03 7.09
N GLY A 250 20.73 0.86 6.13
CA GLY A 250 21.99 0.71 5.41
C GLY A 250 21.99 -0.39 4.36
N ASN A 251 20.86 -1.11 4.17
CA ASN A 251 20.68 -2.15 3.16
C ASN A 251 19.75 -1.71 2.02
N ILE A 252 19.12 -0.53 2.15
CA ILE A 252 18.32 0.06 1.08
C ILE A 252 18.76 1.48 0.76
N THR A 253 18.50 1.91 -0.47
CA THR A 253 18.59 3.29 -0.94
C THR A 253 17.23 3.75 -1.43
N MET A 254 16.79 4.92 -0.99
CA MET A 254 15.61 5.57 -1.56
C MET A 254 16.01 6.41 -2.76
N ILE A 255 15.36 6.23 -3.91
CA ILE A 255 15.58 7.02 -5.13
C ILE A 255 14.22 7.62 -5.50
N SER A 256 14.12 8.93 -5.53
CA SER A 256 12.92 9.64 -5.98
C SER A 256 13.04 9.97 -7.47
N ALA A 257 11.92 10.09 -8.18
CA ALA A 257 11.84 10.48 -9.59
C ALA A 257 12.60 11.78 -9.91
N GLU A 258 12.77 12.67 -8.93
CA GLU A 258 13.50 13.94 -9.09
C GLU A 258 15.03 13.78 -9.03
N TRP A 259 15.54 12.59 -8.70
CA TRP A 259 16.97 12.38 -8.59
C TRP A 259 17.63 12.29 -9.96
N ASP A 260 18.61 13.15 -10.19
CA ASP A 260 19.48 13.02 -11.35
C ASP A 260 20.38 11.78 -11.26
N HIS A 261 20.93 11.40 -12.42
CA HIS A 261 21.82 10.27 -12.56
C HIS A 261 23.13 10.41 -11.75
N ASP A 262 23.62 11.62 -11.52
CA ASP A 262 24.87 11.84 -10.78
C ASP A 262 24.70 11.53 -9.29
N ARG A 263 23.56 11.92 -8.71
CA ARG A 263 23.18 11.58 -7.34
C ARG A 263 23.02 10.08 -7.16
N VAL A 264 22.33 9.42 -8.10
CA VAL A 264 22.18 7.96 -8.08
C VAL A 264 23.54 7.26 -8.18
N ARG A 265 24.41 7.69 -9.11
CA ARG A 265 25.78 7.15 -9.28
C ARG A 265 26.60 7.21 -8.01
N GLY A 266 26.54 8.34 -7.30
CA GLY A 266 27.25 8.52 -6.02
C GLY A 266 26.91 7.44 -4.99
N HIS A 267 25.64 7.04 -4.93
CA HIS A 267 25.19 5.96 -4.06
C HIS A 267 25.55 4.58 -4.61
N LEU A 268 25.41 4.32 -5.90
CA LEU A 268 25.72 3.01 -6.48
C LEU A 268 27.19 2.62 -6.30
N ARG A 269 28.12 3.59 -6.36
CA ARG A 269 29.55 3.34 -6.06
C ARG A 269 29.80 2.82 -4.64
N SER A 270 28.95 3.20 -3.68
CA SER A 270 29.05 2.71 -2.30
C SER A 270 28.60 1.26 -2.12
N LEU A 271 27.97 0.67 -3.16
CA LEU A 271 27.48 -0.71 -3.16
C LEU A 271 28.53 -1.72 -3.62
N ARG A 272 29.73 -1.27 -4.00
CA ARG A 272 30.81 -2.15 -4.46
C ARG A 272 31.08 -3.26 -3.45
N GLY A 273 31.02 -4.51 -3.93
CA GLY A 273 31.29 -5.72 -3.13
C GLY A 273 30.12 -6.19 -2.27
N ARG A 274 28.93 -5.57 -2.38
CA ARG A 274 27.72 -6.06 -1.70
C ARG A 274 27.03 -7.13 -2.55
N PRO A 275 26.68 -8.30 -1.96
CA PRO A 275 25.98 -9.36 -2.68
C PRO A 275 24.49 -9.05 -2.92
N PHE A 276 23.94 -8.07 -2.20
CA PHE A 276 22.57 -7.60 -2.42
C PHE A 276 22.40 -6.16 -1.93
N HIS A 277 21.41 -5.46 -2.47
CA HIS A 277 21.01 -4.13 -2.00
C HIS A 277 19.59 -3.79 -2.46
N GLY A 278 18.79 -3.18 -1.59
CA GLY A 278 17.43 -2.75 -1.92
C GLY A 278 17.36 -1.32 -2.44
N PHE A 279 16.41 -1.05 -3.31
CA PHE A 279 16.05 0.28 -3.78
C PHE A 279 14.55 0.48 -3.64
N ALA A 280 14.15 1.54 -2.92
CA ALA A 280 12.79 2.03 -2.97
C ALA A 280 12.75 3.13 -4.03
N LEU A 281 12.14 2.84 -5.18
CA LEU A 281 12.09 3.74 -6.33
C LEU A 281 10.75 4.47 -6.35
N GLY A 282 10.75 5.79 -6.20
CA GLY A 282 9.57 6.62 -6.44
C GLY A 282 9.52 6.99 -7.92
N CYS A 283 8.51 6.54 -8.65
CA CYS A 283 8.43 6.67 -10.11
C CYS A 283 7.43 7.73 -10.59
N GLY A 284 6.99 8.61 -9.68
CA GLY A 284 6.11 9.74 -9.96
C GLY A 284 4.81 9.61 -9.18
N VAL A 285 3.98 8.63 -9.57
CA VAL A 285 2.72 8.31 -8.89
C VAL A 285 2.75 6.95 -8.20
N HIS A 286 3.90 6.28 -8.10
CA HIS A 286 4.02 5.02 -7.38
C HIS A 286 5.41 4.81 -6.76
N TRP A 287 5.50 3.88 -5.80
CA TRP A 287 6.75 3.46 -5.16
C TRP A 287 6.96 1.96 -5.38
N LEU A 288 8.10 1.62 -5.98
CA LEU A 288 8.48 0.26 -6.31
C LEU A 288 9.59 -0.22 -5.40
N ALA A 289 9.58 -1.51 -5.11
CA ALA A 289 10.66 -2.15 -4.39
C ALA A 289 11.50 -2.97 -5.37
N VAL A 290 12.79 -2.67 -5.43
CA VAL A 290 13.75 -3.31 -6.32
C VAL A 290 14.90 -3.87 -5.51
N LEU A 291 15.15 -5.17 -5.60
CA LEU A 291 16.28 -5.83 -4.96
C LEU A 291 17.34 -6.17 -6.00
N TYR A 292 18.53 -5.61 -5.84
CA TYR A 292 19.72 -6.09 -6.53
C TYR A 292 20.27 -7.33 -5.83
N VAL A 293 20.66 -8.33 -6.62
CA VAL A 293 21.33 -9.55 -6.18
C VAL A 293 22.52 -9.86 -7.10
N ASP A 294 23.70 -10.07 -6.51
CA ASP A 294 24.88 -10.61 -7.18
C ASP A 294 25.03 -12.08 -6.78
N HIS A 295 24.76 -12.99 -7.72
CA HIS A 295 24.90 -14.44 -7.54
C HIS A 295 26.34 -14.92 -7.79
N GLY A 296 27.30 -13.99 -7.90
CA GLY A 296 28.68 -14.28 -8.22
C GLY A 296 28.84 -14.89 -9.61
N SER A 297 29.86 -15.74 -9.76
CA SER A 297 30.28 -16.29 -11.06
C SER A 297 29.30 -17.26 -11.71
N VAL A 298 28.35 -17.84 -10.96
CA VAL A 298 27.47 -18.92 -11.45
C VAL A 298 26.08 -18.43 -11.85
N GLY A 299 25.52 -17.43 -11.16
CA GLY A 299 24.15 -16.94 -11.41
C GLY A 299 24.06 -15.58 -12.12
N GLY A 300 25.16 -14.83 -12.16
CA GLY A 300 25.19 -13.46 -12.68
C GLY A 300 24.50 -12.46 -11.75
N ARG A 301 24.07 -11.33 -12.29
CA ARG A 301 23.41 -10.27 -11.54
C ARG A 301 21.95 -10.15 -11.92
N GLU A 302 21.13 -9.79 -10.94
CA GLU A 302 19.68 -9.71 -11.10
C GLU A 302 19.09 -8.52 -10.34
N LEU A 303 18.08 -7.89 -10.94
CA LEU A 303 17.19 -6.92 -10.31
C LEU A 303 15.79 -7.54 -10.20
N VAL A 304 15.35 -7.79 -8.97
CA VAL A 304 14.02 -8.29 -8.63
C VAL A 304 13.12 -7.10 -8.30
N VAL A 305 12.10 -6.87 -9.13
CA VAL A 305 11.18 -5.73 -9.05
C VAL A 305 9.85 -6.20 -8.48
N THR A 306 9.26 -5.40 -7.61
CA THR A 306 7.92 -5.60 -7.05
C THR A 306 7.09 -4.34 -7.25
N ASP A 307 5.88 -4.54 -7.77
CA ASP A 307 4.83 -3.53 -7.83
C ASP A 307 3.68 -4.03 -6.97
N SER A 308 3.30 -3.26 -5.97
CA SER A 308 2.17 -3.58 -5.09
C SER A 308 0.82 -3.63 -5.82
N PHE A 309 0.71 -3.14 -7.06
CA PHE A 309 -0.47 -3.37 -7.91
C PHE A 309 -0.34 -4.60 -8.82
N ASN A 310 0.83 -5.26 -8.88
CA ASN A 310 1.18 -6.31 -9.83
C ASN A 310 0.90 -5.95 -11.30
N LYS A 311 1.00 -4.66 -11.68
CA LYS A 311 0.96 -4.23 -13.08
C LYS A 311 2.23 -4.74 -13.75
N ALA A 312 2.16 -5.29 -14.96
CA ALA A 312 3.36 -5.67 -15.69
C ALA A 312 4.10 -4.41 -16.15
N LEU A 313 5.11 -3.98 -15.38
CA LEU A 313 5.85 -2.73 -15.61
C LEU A 313 7.13 -2.91 -16.41
N LEU A 314 7.64 -4.14 -16.42
CA LEU A 314 8.81 -4.52 -17.16
C LEU A 314 8.45 -4.75 -18.63
N VAL A 315 8.96 -3.87 -19.51
CA VAL A 315 8.82 -3.96 -20.97
C VAL A 315 10.21 -3.92 -21.62
N GLU A 316 10.46 -4.84 -22.54
CA GLU A 316 11.75 -4.99 -23.22
C GLU A 316 12.00 -3.81 -24.19
N ASP A 317 11.04 -3.53 -25.07
CA ASP A 317 11.13 -2.47 -26.09
C ASP A 317 10.39 -1.19 -25.68
N ASP A 318 11.01 -0.03 -25.95
CA ASP A 318 10.35 1.28 -25.82
C ASP A 318 9.10 1.40 -26.68
N ALA A 319 9.14 0.81 -27.87
CA ALA A 319 8.05 0.87 -28.82
C ALA A 319 6.75 0.26 -28.27
N ASP A 320 6.86 -0.64 -27.29
CA ASP A 320 5.74 -1.35 -26.69
C ASP A 320 5.15 -0.63 -25.47
N LEU A 321 5.82 0.40 -24.93
CA LEU A 321 5.35 1.13 -23.74
C LEU A 321 3.93 1.71 -23.90
N PRO A 322 3.58 2.37 -25.03
CA PRO A 322 2.22 2.88 -25.22
C PRO A 322 1.17 1.76 -25.23
N ALA A 323 1.45 0.66 -25.94
CA ALA A 323 0.53 -0.47 -26.00
C ALA A 323 0.35 -1.14 -24.63
N GLN A 324 1.41 -1.21 -23.84
CA GLN A 324 1.36 -1.73 -22.47
C GLN A 324 0.56 -0.81 -21.54
N ALA A 325 0.69 0.51 -21.67
CA ALA A 325 -0.06 1.48 -20.87
C ALA A 325 -1.56 1.33 -21.11
N THR A 326 -1.99 1.32 -22.38
CA THR A 326 -3.39 1.10 -22.76
C THR A 326 -3.90 -0.25 -22.24
N ARG A 327 -3.11 -1.33 -22.35
CA ARG A 327 -3.50 -2.66 -21.86
C ARG A 327 -3.78 -2.67 -20.36
N ILE A 328 -2.94 -2.02 -19.56
CA ILE A 328 -3.13 -1.95 -18.11
C ILE A 328 -4.41 -1.19 -17.76
N ILE A 329 -4.66 -0.07 -18.43
CA ILE A 329 -5.85 0.77 -18.18
C ILE A 329 -7.12 0.01 -18.56
N GLU A 330 -7.14 -0.64 -19.73
CA GLU A 330 -8.26 -1.47 -20.15
C GLU A 330 -8.52 -2.66 -19.22
N THR A 331 -7.47 -3.29 -18.69
CA THR A 331 -7.61 -4.38 -17.71
C THR A 331 -8.25 -3.88 -16.40
N CYS A 332 -8.11 -2.59 -16.08
CA CYS A 332 -8.72 -1.96 -14.92
C CYS A 332 -10.13 -1.40 -15.19
N ARG A 333 -10.60 -1.38 -16.45
CA ARG A 333 -11.84 -0.72 -16.87
C ARG A 333 -13.06 -1.18 -16.07
N GLU A 334 -13.27 -2.50 -15.98
CA GLU A 334 -14.45 -3.04 -15.29
C GLU A 334 -14.48 -2.61 -13.81
N GLY A 335 -13.34 -2.66 -13.14
CA GLY A 335 -13.20 -2.20 -11.76
C GLY A 335 -13.44 -0.69 -11.63
N ALA A 336 -12.92 0.11 -12.57
CA ALA A 336 -13.09 1.55 -12.58
C ALA A 336 -14.55 1.96 -12.82
N VAL A 337 -15.21 1.39 -13.83
CA VAL A 337 -16.64 1.62 -14.16
C VAL A 337 -17.53 1.20 -12.99
N ARG A 338 -17.23 0.08 -12.35
CA ARG A 338 -17.95 -0.39 -11.15
C ARG A 338 -17.80 0.57 -9.97
N ARG A 339 -16.61 1.13 -9.74
CA ARG A 339 -16.37 2.16 -8.70
C ARG A 339 -17.13 3.44 -9.04
N LEU A 340 -17.10 3.87 -10.30
CA LEU A 340 -17.83 5.05 -10.76
C LEU A 340 -19.33 4.89 -10.56
N GLY A 341 -19.91 3.74 -10.92
CA GLY A 341 -21.34 3.44 -10.73
C GLY A 341 -21.79 3.41 -9.26
N LYS A 342 -20.86 3.38 -8.31
CA LYS A 342 -21.14 3.46 -6.86
C LYS A 342 -21.00 4.89 -6.32
N ALA A 343 -20.21 5.74 -7.00
CA ALA A 343 -19.91 7.08 -6.59
C ALA A 343 -21.14 8.00 -6.58
N TRP A 344 -21.14 8.96 -5.66
CA TRP A 344 -22.19 9.97 -5.55
C TRP A 344 -22.28 10.80 -6.85
N GLY A 345 -23.50 11.05 -7.33
CA GLY A 345 -23.78 11.69 -8.64
C GLY A 345 -23.80 10.75 -9.85
N TRP A 346 -23.22 9.54 -9.71
CA TRP A 346 -23.12 8.53 -10.77
C TRP A 346 -23.91 7.25 -10.48
N ARG A 347 -24.38 7.07 -9.24
CA ARG A 347 -25.19 5.94 -8.83
C ARG A 347 -26.47 5.80 -9.68
N GLY A 348 -26.70 4.61 -10.21
CA GLY A 348 -27.89 4.30 -11.04
C GLY A 348 -27.84 4.86 -12.46
N ARG A 349 -26.73 5.47 -12.89
CA ARG A 349 -26.54 5.87 -14.29
C ARG A 349 -26.47 4.64 -15.21
N PRO A 350 -26.95 4.75 -16.47
CA PRO A 350 -26.77 3.71 -17.48
C PRO A 350 -25.29 3.38 -17.69
N SER A 351 -24.98 2.13 -18.08
CA SER A 351 -23.60 1.70 -18.36
C SER A 351 -22.91 2.62 -19.37
N ALA A 352 -23.62 3.05 -20.42
CA ALA A 352 -23.07 3.93 -21.45
C ALA A 352 -22.57 5.28 -20.89
N ASP A 353 -23.26 5.84 -19.89
CA ASP A 353 -22.83 7.09 -19.23
C ASP A 353 -21.59 6.84 -18.37
N LEU A 354 -21.50 5.69 -17.71
CA LEU A 354 -20.35 5.30 -16.90
C LEU A 354 -19.11 5.02 -17.77
N ASP A 355 -19.30 4.36 -18.90
CA ASP A 355 -18.26 4.13 -19.90
C ASP A 355 -17.75 5.45 -20.49
N ALA A 356 -18.65 6.36 -20.85
CA ALA A 356 -18.28 7.69 -21.34
C ALA A 356 -17.52 8.50 -20.30
N ALA A 357 -17.86 8.37 -19.03
CA ALA A 357 -17.20 9.05 -17.92
C ALA A 357 -15.86 8.43 -17.53
N PHE A 358 -15.70 7.11 -17.70
CA PHE A 358 -14.39 6.47 -17.64
C PHE A 358 -13.47 7.01 -18.75
N GLU A 359 -13.98 7.05 -19.99
CA GLU A 359 -13.24 7.52 -21.16
C GLU A 359 -12.79 8.98 -21.00
N ASN A 360 -13.75 9.87 -20.74
CA ASN A 360 -13.52 11.32 -20.75
C ASN A 360 -13.08 11.88 -19.40
N GLY A 361 -13.14 11.08 -18.34
CA GLY A 361 -12.93 11.50 -16.96
C GLY A 361 -14.11 12.28 -16.38
N VAL A 362 -14.04 12.52 -15.07
CA VAL A 362 -15.01 13.30 -14.29
C VAL A 362 -14.25 14.39 -13.53
N PRO A 363 -14.41 15.67 -13.91
CA PRO A 363 -13.80 16.78 -13.17
C PRO A 363 -14.42 16.92 -11.78
N GLU A 364 -13.60 17.26 -10.79
CA GLU A 364 -14.02 17.54 -9.42
C GLU A 364 -14.50 19.00 -9.32
N PHE A 365 -15.80 19.18 -9.06
CA PHE A 365 -16.36 20.51 -8.77
C PHE A 365 -16.29 20.78 -7.27
N HIS A 366 -15.26 21.50 -6.80
CA HIS A 366 -15.25 21.98 -5.42
C HIS A 366 -16.33 23.06 -5.20
N ARG A 367 -17.12 22.93 -4.13
CA ARG A 367 -18.07 23.94 -3.67
C ARG A 367 -17.31 25.19 -3.20
N GLY A 368 -17.34 26.26 -4.00
CA GLY A 368 -16.89 27.60 -3.58
C GLY A 368 -16.22 28.40 -4.70
N ASN A 369 -17.03 29.06 -5.55
CA ASN A 369 -16.72 30.18 -6.46
C ASN A 369 -15.41 30.22 -7.28
N ARG A 370 -14.60 29.17 -7.33
CA ARG A 370 -13.52 29.01 -8.30
C ARG A 370 -13.53 27.58 -8.85
N VAL A 371 -13.93 27.48 -10.11
CA VAL A 371 -13.67 26.29 -10.93
C VAL A 371 -12.16 26.22 -11.09
N ILE A 372 -11.52 25.28 -10.39
CA ILE A 372 -10.14 24.90 -10.69
C ILE A 372 -10.26 23.63 -11.53
N GLU A 373 -10.14 23.77 -12.85
CA GLU A 373 -10.25 22.68 -13.85
C GLU A 373 -9.17 21.58 -13.71
N HIS A 374 -8.40 21.56 -12.61
CA HIS A 374 -7.24 20.69 -12.42
C HIS A 374 -7.47 19.52 -11.46
N PHE A 375 -8.63 19.45 -10.79
CA PHE A 375 -8.95 18.32 -9.92
C PHE A 375 -9.90 17.37 -10.65
N TRP A 376 -9.57 16.08 -10.68
CA TRP A 376 -10.34 15.03 -11.32
C TRP A 376 -10.83 14.06 -10.25
N GLN A 377 -12.15 13.88 -10.14
CA GLN A 377 -12.73 12.80 -9.34
C GLN A 377 -12.38 11.44 -9.95
N PHE A 378 -12.38 11.38 -11.29
CA PHE A 378 -11.90 10.24 -12.08
C PHE A 378 -11.12 10.79 -13.27
N ARG A 379 -9.86 10.38 -13.45
CA ARG A 379 -9.01 10.83 -14.56
C ARG A 379 -9.49 10.21 -15.88
N SER A 380 -9.38 10.93 -17.00
CA SER A 380 -9.68 10.39 -18.33
C SER A 380 -8.71 9.28 -18.71
N VAL A 381 -9.09 8.41 -19.65
CA VAL A 381 -8.21 7.35 -20.17
C VAL A 381 -6.93 7.96 -20.73
N THR A 382 -7.03 9.02 -21.55
CA THR A 382 -5.87 9.71 -22.12
C THR A 382 -4.92 10.26 -21.04
N LEU A 383 -5.45 10.80 -19.94
CA LEU A 383 -4.60 11.29 -18.85
C LEU A 383 -3.92 10.12 -18.12
N GLN A 384 -4.66 9.05 -17.83
CA GLN A 384 -4.10 7.83 -17.22
C GLN A 384 -3.02 7.20 -18.10
N GLU A 385 -3.20 7.17 -19.42
CA GLU A 385 -2.21 6.66 -20.38
C GLU A 385 -0.93 7.49 -20.35
N ASN A 386 -1.06 8.81 -20.38
CA ASN A 386 0.09 9.72 -20.30
C ASN A 386 0.84 9.59 -18.97
N GLU A 387 0.13 9.49 -17.85
CA GLU A 387 0.73 9.27 -16.52
C GLU A 387 1.45 7.92 -16.46
N MET A 388 0.83 6.85 -16.98
CA MET A 388 1.45 5.52 -17.02
C MET A 388 2.69 5.48 -17.93
N LEU A 389 2.65 6.18 -19.06
CA LEU A 389 3.80 6.33 -19.95
C LEU A 389 4.95 7.04 -19.26
N GLN A 390 4.67 8.14 -18.54
CA GLN A 390 5.69 8.84 -17.75
C GLN A 390 6.29 7.92 -16.68
N GLU A 391 5.44 7.19 -15.96
CA GLU A 391 5.86 6.22 -14.94
C GLU A 391 6.79 5.16 -15.54
N PHE A 392 6.43 4.59 -16.71
CA PHE A 392 7.27 3.63 -17.42
C PHE A 392 8.62 4.20 -17.83
N THR A 393 8.63 5.40 -18.41
CA THR A 393 9.86 6.05 -18.84
C THR A 393 10.79 6.27 -17.64
N ILE A 394 10.28 6.85 -16.55
CA ILE A 394 11.06 7.11 -15.34
C ILE A 394 11.60 5.81 -14.73
N LEU A 395 10.74 4.80 -14.59
CA LEU A 395 11.14 3.49 -14.06
C LEU A 395 12.24 2.87 -14.90
N ARG A 396 12.06 2.85 -16.22
CA ARG A 396 13.01 2.22 -17.15
C ARG A 396 14.34 2.96 -17.17
N ASP A 397 14.33 4.28 -17.18
CA ASP A 397 15.54 5.10 -17.13
C ASP A 397 16.31 4.82 -15.84
N HIS A 398 15.63 4.79 -14.68
CA HIS A 398 16.26 4.42 -13.42
C HIS A 398 16.80 2.98 -13.42
N LEU A 399 16.01 2.01 -13.85
CA LEU A 399 16.41 0.60 -13.87
C LEU A 399 17.61 0.35 -14.78
N ARG A 400 17.62 0.94 -15.98
CA ARG A 400 18.74 0.84 -16.92
C ARG A 400 19.98 1.53 -16.40
N PHE A 401 19.81 2.71 -15.81
CA PHE A 401 20.91 3.44 -15.20
C PHE A 401 21.53 2.65 -14.05
N ILE A 402 20.70 2.12 -13.14
CA ILE A 402 21.12 1.27 -12.03
C ILE A 402 21.84 0.03 -12.57
N ALA A 403 21.27 -0.67 -13.55
CA ALA A 403 21.89 -1.86 -14.12
C ALA A 403 23.25 -1.55 -14.77
N ALA A 404 23.36 -0.51 -15.59
CA ALA A 404 24.60 -0.12 -16.25
C ALA A 404 25.72 0.22 -15.25
N GLU A 405 25.39 0.96 -14.19
CA GLU A 405 26.35 1.34 -13.16
C GLU A 405 26.74 0.15 -12.28
N LEU A 406 25.80 -0.74 -11.95
CA LEU A 406 26.09 -1.98 -11.21
C LEU A 406 26.91 -2.96 -12.04
N ASP A 407 26.68 -3.03 -13.36
CA ASP A 407 27.45 -3.88 -14.28
C ASP A 407 28.93 -3.46 -14.36
N CYS A 408 29.21 -2.17 -14.20
CA CYS A 408 30.57 -1.65 -14.11
C CYS A 408 31.29 -1.98 -12.79
N LEU A 409 30.59 -2.47 -11.76
CA LEU A 409 31.21 -2.88 -10.51
C LEU A 409 31.87 -4.26 -10.66
N PRO A 410 33.00 -4.52 -9.98
CA PRO A 410 33.54 -5.89 -9.91
C PRO A 410 32.54 -6.81 -9.18
N PRO A 411 32.45 -8.10 -9.55
CA PRO A 411 31.62 -9.07 -8.84
C PRO A 411 31.97 -9.10 -7.34
N SER A 412 30.98 -9.35 -6.48
CA SER A 412 31.28 -9.67 -5.08
C SER A 412 32.16 -10.92 -5.01
N ALA A 413 33.19 -10.87 -4.16
CA ALA A 413 34.20 -11.93 -4.03
C ALA A 413 33.68 -13.20 -3.35
#